data_AF-A0A1U7NAG2-F1
#
_entry.id   AF-A0A1U7NAG2-F1
#
_cell.length_a   1.000
_cell.length_b   1.000
_cell.length_c   1.000
_cell.angle_alpha   90.00
_cell.angle_beta   90.00
_cell.angle_gamma   90.00
#
_symmetry.space_group_name_H-M   'P 1'
#
loop_
_entity.id
_entity.type
_entity.pdbx_description
1 polymer ?
#
loop_
_entity_poly.entity_id
_entity_poly.type
_entity_poly.pdbx_seq_one_letter_code
_entity_poly.pdbx_strand_id
1 'polypeptide(L)'
;MFLDFPGPLLKLLKVGSYLILFFLILWRWKRFAYVFTRDIPLLCLVGTAVWSVGWSAVPGIPELLRAVLRATALGAYLAVRYNPKEQMRLVAWVLGIVAILSLLVTLAHGLGDAPAQGIFRHKNHLARLMTLNAIISLLSILNHRKYRWVGWVGFSLSVLMLLLSQGKSALLIFLVMITLLPLHNFVKQHYKLQTVLYMVSALLAFVASIVILWNLEFILVDILGKDLQLNGRLPIWTLVFDKILERPWLGYGFEGFWSSDAGYSVINSTWLAHGGYGNAHSGYLELALQLGFLGIFLFVLSLCIALFKTIQVLSVTKKLEFFWMFLYLVFFSIVNLSLDPSILAEDIVWTLYVSTALSAAVYQSRIVKNPHLLGVRKQGVGSREHRSQNRKEVRGKKSCVPDCYEKPCKLFQ
;
A
#
# COMPACT_ATOMS: atom_id res chain seq x y z
N MET A 1 4.19 20.11 23.22
CA MET A 1 2.91 19.69 23.83
C MET A 1 2.21 18.85 22.78
N PHE A 2 2.23 17.51 22.91
CA PHE A 2 1.44 16.68 22.00
C PHE A 2 -0.04 17.08 22.17
N LEU A 3 -0.83 17.03 21.09
CA LEU A 3 -2.29 17.07 21.21
C LEU A 3 -2.72 15.77 21.90
N ASP A 4 -2.55 15.70 23.21
CA ASP A 4 -3.05 14.62 24.03
C ASP A 4 -4.56 14.80 24.14
N PHE A 5 -5.26 14.26 23.15
CA PHE A 5 -6.71 14.18 23.20
C PHE A 5 -7.10 13.46 24.50
N PRO A 6 -8.14 13.96 25.20
CA PRO A 6 -8.61 13.30 26.41
C PRO A 6 -8.91 11.82 26.11
N GLY A 7 -8.40 10.92 26.95
CA GLY A 7 -8.58 9.48 26.79
C GLY A 7 -10.03 9.04 26.50
N PRO A 8 -11.05 9.63 27.15
CA PRO A 8 -12.46 9.35 26.83
C PRO A 8 -12.87 9.73 25.41
N LEU A 9 -12.38 10.84 24.88
CA LEU A 9 -12.67 11.28 23.51
C LEU A 9 -12.06 10.32 22.48
N LEU A 10 -10.82 9.88 22.71
CA LEU A 10 -10.17 8.91 21.82
C LEU A 10 -10.93 7.57 21.81
N LYS A 11 -11.40 7.11 22.98
CA LYS A 11 -12.23 5.92 23.09
C LYS A 11 -13.57 6.08 22.37
N LEU A 12 -14.24 7.23 22.53
CA LEU A 12 -15.50 7.54 21.84
C LEU A 12 -15.31 7.53 20.31
N LEU A 13 -14.24 8.16 19.80
CA LEU A 13 -13.92 8.18 18.37
C LEU A 13 -13.64 6.77 17.85
N LYS A 14 -12.88 5.97 18.61
CA LYS A 14 -12.64 4.55 18.28
C LYS A 14 -13.97 3.79 18.19
N VAL A 15 -14.80 3.79 19.24
CA VAL A 15 -16.10 3.09 19.26
C VAL A 15 -17.02 3.56 18.13
N GLY A 16 -17.13 4.88 17.92
CA GLY A 16 -17.91 5.47 16.84
C GLY A 16 -17.47 4.97 15.47
N SER A 17 -16.16 4.86 15.22
CA SER A 17 -15.66 4.31 13.96
C SER A 17 -16.02 2.83 13.72
N TYR A 18 -16.07 2.02 14.78
CA TYR A 18 -16.55 0.62 14.69
C TYR A 18 -18.03 0.57 14.32
N LEU A 19 -18.86 1.38 14.99
CA LEU A 19 -20.30 1.43 14.73
C LEU A 19 -20.61 1.92 13.32
N ILE A 20 -19.97 3.01 12.89
CA ILE A 20 -20.14 3.56 11.53
C ILE A 20 -19.77 2.48 10.51
N LEU A 21 -18.61 1.84 10.66
CA LEU A 21 -18.17 0.80 9.73
C LEU A 21 -19.11 -0.40 9.73
N PHE A 22 -19.63 -0.81 10.89
CA PHE A 22 -20.61 -1.88 11.01
C PHE A 22 -21.89 -1.58 10.20
N PHE A 23 -22.49 -0.39 10.36
CA PHE A 23 -23.68 -0.01 9.60
C PHE A 23 -23.41 0.13 8.09
N LEU A 24 -22.25 0.65 7.70
CA LEU A 24 -21.84 0.74 6.31
C LEU A 24 -21.69 -0.65 5.66
N ILE A 25 -21.13 -1.61 6.39
CA ILE A 25 -21.00 -3.00 5.94
C ILE A 25 -22.38 -3.67 5.87
N LEU A 26 -23.22 -3.49 6.90
CA LEU A 26 -24.57 -4.04 6.96
C LEU A 26 -25.40 -3.62 5.73
N TRP A 27 -25.31 -2.35 5.34
CA TRP A 27 -26.01 -1.82 4.16
C TRP A 27 -25.59 -2.52 2.85
N ARG A 28 -24.36 -3.03 2.76
CA ARG A 28 -23.79 -3.64 1.54
C ARG A 28 -23.30 -5.08 1.75
N TRP A 29 -23.86 -5.80 2.72
CA TRP A 29 -23.28 -7.05 3.22
C TRP A 29 -23.05 -8.12 2.14
N LYS A 30 -23.96 -8.30 1.17
CA LYS A 30 -23.80 -9.28 0.08
C LYS A 30 -22.58 -8.97 -0.79
N ARG A 31 -22.42 -7.70 -1.18
CA ARG A 31 -21.28 -7.26 -1.99
C ARG A 31 -20.00 -7.27 -1.18
N PHE A 32 -20.08 -6.90 0.10
CA PHE A 32 -18.96 -6.99 1.03
C PHE A 32 -18.46 -8.44 1.15
N ALA A 33 -19.33 -9.39 1.44
CA ALA A 33 -18.98 -10.81 1.51
C ALA A 33 -18.35 -11.30 0.20
N TYR A 34 -18.93 -10.98 -0.95
CA TYR A 34 -18.36 -11.34 -2.26
C TYR A 34 -16.93 -10.81 -2.47
N VAL A 35 -16.66 -9.55 -2.08
CA VAL A 35 -15.35 -8.90 -2.25
C VAL A 35 -14.35 -9.46 -1.25
N PHE A 36 -14.75 -9.59 0.02
CA PHE A 36 -13.90 -10.05 1.11
C PHE A 36 -13.32 -11.45 0.84
N THR A 37 -14.07 -12.33 0.18
CA THR A 37 -13.63 -13.70 -0.17
C THR A 37 -12.79 -13.78 -1.46
N ARG A 38 -12.35 -12.65 -2.05
CA ARG A 38 -11.57 -12.66 -3.31
C ARG A 38 -10.08 -12.87 -3.13
N ASP A 39 -9.59 -12.78 -1.89
CA ASP A 39 -8.20 -13.00 -1.54
C ASP A 39 -8.09 -13.93 -0.32
N ILE A 40 -8.01 -15.24 -0.60
CA ILE A 40 -8.00 -16.28 0.44
C ILE A 40 -6.75 -16.18 1.32
N PRO A 41 -5.53 -16.00 0.79
CA PRO A 41 -4.34 -15.83 1.63
C PRO A 41 -4.42 -14.64 2.58
N LEU A 42 -4.98 -13.51 2.13
CA LEU A 42 -5.22 -12.36 3.01
C LEU A 42 -6.17 -12.71 4.17
N LEU A 43 -7.26 -13.43 3.88
CA LEU A 43 -8.19 -13.90 4.91
C LEU A 43 -7.53 -14.87 5.87
N CYS A 44 -6.73 -15.80 5.37
CA CYS A 44 -5.96 -16.71 6.19
C CYS A 44 -4.96 -15.97 7.07
N LEU A 45 -4.27 -14.94 6.58
CA LEU A 45 -3.34 -14.12 7.37
C LEU A 45 -4.04 -13.39 8.52
N VAL A 46 -5.19 -12.77 8.25
CA VAL A 46 -5.97 -12.10 9.29
C VAL A 46 -6.56 -13.12 10.26
N GLY A 47 -6.98 -14.29 9.75
CA GLY A 47 -7.48 -15.40 10.54
C GLY A 47 -6.40 -15.98 11.47
N THR A 48 -5.15 -16.13 11.01
CA THR A 48 -4.04 -16.59 11.85
C THR A 48 -3.70 -15.56 12.93
N ALA A 49 -3.78 -14.26 12.64
CA ALA A 49 -3.64 -13.22 13.66
C ALA A 49 -4.69 -13.37 14.77
N VAL A 50 -5.96 -13.62 14.42
CA VAL A 50 -7.02 -13.88 15.40
C VAL A 50 -6.80 -15.18 16.16
N TRP A 51 -6.43 -16.25 15.46
CA TRP A 51 -6.18 -17.55 16.07
C TRP A 51 -5.02 -17.51 17.07
N SER A 52 -4.02 -16.66 16.81
CA SER A 52 -2.84 -16.50 17.65
C SER A 52 -3.09 -15.95 19.05
N VAL A 53 -4.28 -15.41 19.31
CA VAL A 53 -4.72 -15.06 20.66
C VAL A 53 -4.69 -16.29 21.59
N GLY A 54 -4.89 -17.50 21.05
CA GLY A 54 -4.91 -18.73 21.84
C GLY A 54 -3.58 -19.11 22.48
N TRP A 55 -2.45 -18.60 21.98
CA TRP A 55 -1.11 -18.87 22.53
C TRP A 55 -0.28 -17.60 22.80
N SER A 56 -0.91 -16.43 22.73
CA SER A 56 -0.25 -15.16 23.04
C SER A 56 0.00 -15.03 24.55
N ALA A 57 1.13 -14.42 24.91
CA ALA A 57 1.44 -14.11 26.31
C ALA A 57 0.52 -13.02 26.89
N VAL A 58 -0.17 -12.24 26.04
CA VAL A 58 -1.08 -11.18 26.45
C VAL A 58 -2.49 -11.75 26.67
N PRO A 59 -3.10 -11.58 27.86
CA PRO A 59 -4.42 -12.11 28.13
C PRO A 59 -5.51 -11.34 27.36
N GLY A 60 -6.45 -12.08 26.77
CA GLY A 60 -7.61 -11.53 26.06
C GLY A 60 -7.31 -11.10 24.62
N ILE A 61 -8.28 -10.42 23.98
CA ILE A 61 -8.11 -9.91 22.61
C ILE A 61 -7.34 -8.58 22.67
N PRO A 62 -6.13 -8.50 22.08
CA PRO A 62 -5.33 -7.29 22.12
C PRO A 62 -6.03 -6.09 21.45
N GLU A 63 -5.71 -4.87 21.89
CA GLU A 63 -6.30 -3.66 21.33
C GLU A 63 -5.93 -3.47 19.86
N LEU A 64 -4.67 -3.73 19.49
CA LEU A 64 -4.22 -3.60 18.11
C LEU A 64 -4.88 -4.64 17.21
N LEU A 65 -5.14 -5.86 17.70
CA LEU A 65 -5.84 -6.87 16.90
C LEU A 65 -7.24 -6.39 16.49
N ARG A 66 -8.01 -5.83 17.43
CA ARG A 66 -9.33 -5.22 17.12
C ARG A 66 -9.18 -4.10 16.09
N ALA A 67 -8.14 -3.30 16.24
CA ALA A 67 -7.88 -2.18 15.35
C ALA A 67 -7.44 -2.59 13.94
N VAL A 68 -6.65 -3.65 13.81
CA VAL A 68 -6.29 -4.29 12.54
C VAL A 68 -7.52 -4.90 11.87
N LEU A 69 -8.39 -5.58 12.62
CA LEU A 69 -9.66 -6.10 12.07
C LEU A 69 -10.53 -4.98 11.50
N ARG A 70 -10.62 -3.85 12.21
CA ARG A 70 -11.31 -2.65 11.71
C ARG A 70 -10.65 -2.07 10.46
N ALA A 71 -9.32 -1.96 10.43
CA ALA A 71 -8.57 -1.47 9.28
C ALA A 71 -8.74 -2.39 8.04
N THR A 72 -8.72 -3.71 8.25
CA THR A 72 -9.03 -4.70 7.22
C THR A 72 -10.46 -4.56 6.70
N ALA A 73 -11.44 -4.44 7.60
CA ALA A 73 -12.84 -4.25 7.23
C ALA A 73 -13.05 -2.92 6.48
N LEU A 74 -12.37 -1.85 6.88
CA LEU A 74 -12.39 -0.57 6.17
C LEU A 74 -11.79 -0.69 4.77
N GLY A 75 -10.62 -1.34 4.64
CA GLY A 75 -9.99 -1.59 3.34
C GLY A 75 -10.91 -2.38 2.39
N ALA A 76 -11.54 -3.43 2.90
CA ALA A 76 -12.54 -4.21 2.15
C ALA A 76 -13.75 -3.36 1.76
N TYR A 77 -14.23 -2.49 2.65
CA TYR A 77 -15.33 -1.57 2.34
C TYR A 77 -14.94 -0.55 1.26
N LEU A 78 -13.71 -0.01 1.28
CA LEU A 78 -13.21 0.88 0.22
C LEU A 78 -13.20 0.18 -1.14
N ALA A 79 -12.78 -1.08 -1.20
CA ALA A 79 -12.83 -1.90 -2.43
C ALA A 79 -14.27 -2.18 -2.92
N VAL A 80 -15.24 -2.25 -2.00
CA VAL A 80 -16.66 -2.41 -2.34
C VAL A 80 -17.26 -1.13 -2.92
N ARG A 81 -16.97 0.01 -2.29
CA ARG A 81 -17.67 1.28 -2.49
C ARG A 81 -17.08 2.15 -3.60
N TYR A 82 -15.75 2.15 -3.72
CA TYR A 82 -15.01 3.11 -4.54
C TYR A 82 -14.23 2.41 -5.64
N ASN A 83 -14.33 2.95 -6.85
CA ASN A 83 -13.52 2.49 -7.97
C ASN A 83 -12.04 2.93 -7.80
N PRO A 84 -11.07 2.31 -8.50
CA PRO A 84 -9.64 2.61 -8.37
C PRO A 84 -9.29 4.10 -8.52
N LYS A 85 -9.97 4.83 -9.42
CA LYS A 85 -9.85 6.29 -9.55
C LYS A 85 -10.25 7.06 -8.29
N GLU A 86 -11.36 6.66 -7.69
CA GLU A 86 -11.93 7.32 -6.52
C GLU A 86 -11.07 7.01 -5.29
N GLN A 87 -10.58 5.78 -5.17
CA GLN A 87 -9.60 5.41 -4.14
C GLN A 87 -8.35 6.29 -4.24
N MET A 88 -7.74 6.42 -5.43
CA MET A 88 -6.59 7.31 -5.64
C MET A 88 -6.88 8.75 -5.20
N ARG A 89 -8.05 9.29 -5.59
CA ARG A 89 -8.46 10.66 -5.25
C ARG A 89 -8.66 10.83 -3.75
N LEU A 90 -9.31 9.88 -3.09
CA LEU A 90 -9.52 9.90 -1.65
C LEU A 90 -8.18 9.89 -0.90
N VAL A 91 -7.27 9.01 -1.31
CA VAL A 91 -5.93 8.97 -0.71
C VAL A 91 -5.18 10.27 -0.93
N ALA A 92 -5.23 10.86 -2.14
CA ALA A 92 -4.60 12.16 -2.41
C ALA A 92 -5.12 13.27 -1.48
N TRP A 93 -6.43 13.34 -1.25
CA TRP A 93 -7.02 14.31 -0.33
C TRP A 93 -6.64 14.05 1.12
N VAL A 94 -6.75 12.81 1.58
CA VAL A 94 -6.41 12.45 2.97
C VAL A 94 -4.95 12.74 3.26
N LEU A 95 -4.03 12.33 2.38
CA LEU A 95 -2.61 12.57 2.55
C LEU A 95 -2.25 14.06 2.39
N GLY A 96 -2.93 14.80 1.51
CA GLY A 96 -2.79 16.25 1.39
C GLY A 96 -3.19 16.98 2.68
N ILE A 97 -4.32 16.61 3.29
CA ILE A 97 -4.76 17.14 4.59
C ILE A 97 -3.73 16.81 5.67
N VAL A 98 -3.26 15.55 5.72
CA VAL A 98 -2.21 15.12 6.65
C VAL A 98 -0.92 15.94 6.48
N ALA A 99 -0.52 16.24 5.24
CA ALA A 99 0.67 17.04 4.95
C ALA A 99 0.51 18.48 5.46
N ILE A 100 -0.64 19.10 5.22
CA ILE A 100 -0.94 20.47 5.70
C ILE A 100 -0.96 20.52 7.22
N LEU A 101 -1.70 19.62 7.87
CA LEU A 101 -1.76 19.55 9.33
C LEU A 101 -0.37 19.31 9.93
N SER A 102 0.42 18.43 9.33
CA SER A 102 1.79 18.15 9.77
C SER A 102 2.67 19.39 9.67
N LEU A 103 2.57 20.16 8.58
CA LEU A 103 3.30 21.42 8.44
C LEU A 103 2.89 22.43 9.52
N LEU A 104 1.58 22.60 9.76
CA LEU A 104 1.08 23.50 10.79
C LEU A 104 1.61 23.14 12.18
N VAL A 105 1.58 21.85 12.53
CA VAL A 105 2.12 21.38 13.81
C VAL A 105 3.63 21.58 13.90
N THR A 106 4.38 21.30 12.81
CA THR A 106 5.83 21.54 12.77
C THR A 106 6.17 23.02 12.96
N LEU A 107 5.45 23.92 12.29
CA LEU A 107 5.66 25.37 12.44
C LEU A 107 5.29 25.84 13.85
N ALA A 108 4.20 25.32 14.44
CA ALA A 108 3.78 25.68 15.79
C ALA A 108 4.79 25.26 16.88
N HIS A 109 5.54 24.17 16.67
CA HIS A 109 6.60 23.74 17.58
C HIS A 109 7.93 24.47 17.34
N GLY A 110 8.04 25.28 16.29
CA GLY A 110 9.28 25.89 15.83
C GLY A 110 10.13 24.93 15.00
N LEU A 111 10.83 25.50 14.00
CA LEU A 111 11.84 24.79 13.21
C LEU A 111 13.14 24.70 14.03
N GLY A 112 13.17 23.82 15.02
CA GLY A 112 14.40 23.47 15.72
C GLY A 112 15.24 22.45 14.93
N ASP A 113 16.38 22.06 15.50
CA ASP A 113 17.26 21.02 14.90
C ASP A 113 16.66 19.61 14.93
N ALA A 114 15.59 19.41 15.71
CA ALA A 114 14.90 18.15 15.83
C ALA A 114 14.17 17.78 14.52
N PRO A 115 14.23 16.51 14.08
CA PRO A 115 13.51 16.07 12.89
C PRO A 115 12.00 16.30 13.02
N ALA A 116 11.39 16.83 11.95
CA ALA A 116 9.94 17.04 11.93
C ALA A 116 9.20 15.70 12.03
N GLN A 117 8.21 15.64 12.93
CA GLN A 117 7.31 14.51 13.10
C GLN A 117 5.84 14.84 12.78
N GLY A 118 5.52 16.12 12.56
CA GLY A 118 4.18 16.58 12.21
C GLY A 118 3.14 16.21 13.27
N ILE A 119 1.97 15.73 12.82
CA ILE A 119 0.91 15.23 13.72
C ILE A 119 1.21 13.83 14.30
N PHE A 120 2.32 13.20 13.93
CA PHE A 120 2.67 11.85 14.34
C PHE A 120 3.59 11.85 15.55
N ARG A 121 3.64 10.71 16.25
CA ARG A 121 4.54 10.48 17.39
C ARG A 121 6.00 10.20 16.98
N HIS A 122 6.24 9.90 15.70
CA HIS A 122 7.57 9.50 15.23
C HIS A 122 7.80 9.98 13.80
N LYS A 123 9.01 10.50 13.52
CA LYS A 123 9.43 11.02 12.21
C LYS A 123 9.23 10.03 11.06
N ASN A 124 9.43 8.73 11.31
CA ASN A 124 9.28 7.69 10.28
C ASN A 124 7.84 7.57 9.77
N HIS A 125 6.83 7.78 10.64
CA HIS A 125 5.43 7.74 10.23
C HIS A 125 5.08 8.91 9.32
N LEU A 126 5.58 10.11 9.63
CA LEU A 126 5.45 11.26 8.73
C LEU A 126 6.14 10.97 7.40
N ALA A 127 7.41 10.56 7.45
CA ALA A 127 8.26 10.39 6.28
C ALA A 127 7.66 9.39 5.28
N ARG A 128 7.20 8.21 5.74
CA ARG A 128 6.56 7.21 4.86
C ARG A 128 5.30 7.75 4.16
N LEU A 129 4.47 8.52 4.87
CA LEU A 129 3.22 9.05 4.31
C LEU A 129 3.48 10.21 3.36
N MET A 130 4.50 11.03 3.62
CA MET A 130 4.93 12.08 2.70
C MET A 130 5.54 11.48 1.42
N THR A 131 6.29 10.38 1.51
CA THR A 131 6.75 9.63 0.33
C THR A 131 5.56 9.15 -0.51
N LEU A 132 4.56 8.53 0.11
CA LEU A 132 3.35 8.08 -0.59
C LEU A 132 2.58 9.27 -1.21
N ASN A 133 2.43 10.37 -0.46
CA ASN A 133 1.72 11.56 -0.94
C ASN A 133 2.43 12.22 -2.13
N ALA A 134 3.77 12.27 -2.11
CA ALA A 134 4.56 12.81 -3.21
C ALA A 134 4.33 11.99 -4.50
N ILE A 135 4.34 10.66 -4.41
CA ILE A 135 4.08 9.76 -5.56
C ILE A 135 2.67 9.98 -6.10
N ILE A 136 1.65 10.00 -5.23
CA ILE A 136 0.25 10.20 -5.65
C ILE A 136 0.02 11.60 -6.24
N SER A 137 0.70 12.61 -5.71
CA SER A 137 0.68 13.98 -6.23
C SER A 137 1.29 14.04 -7.63
N LEU A 138 2.43 13.38 -7.88
CA LEU A 138 3.01 13.25 -9.22
C LEU A 138 2.05 12.56 -10.20
N LEU A 139 1.42 11.45 -9.80
CA LEU A 139 0.42 10.79 -10.64
C LEU A 139 -0.78 11.71 -10.93
N SER A 140 -1.21 12.52 -9.97
CA SER A 140 -2.29 13.50 -10.15
C SER A 140 -1.92 14.59 -11.15
N ILE A 141 -0.66 15.05 -11.15
CA ILE A 141 -0.11 15.98 -12.15
C ILE A 141 -0.14 15.36 -13.55
N LEU A 142 0.11 14.05 -13.69
CA LEU A 142 0.06 13.36 -14.99
C LEU A 142 -1.38 13.16 -15.50
N ASN A 143 -2.36 13.00 -14.59
CA ASN A 143 -3.74 12.68 -14.94
C ASN A 143 -4.62 13.90 -15.30
N HIS A 144 -4.47 15.01 -14.56
CA HIS A 144 -5.45 16.11 -14.58
C HIS A 144 -4.87 17.44 -15.03
N ARG A 145 -5.03 17.79 -16.32
CA ARG A 145 -4.48 19.03 -16.91
C ARG A 145 -5.01 20.33 -16.27
N LYS A 146 -6.26 20.35 -15.81
CA LYS A 146 -6.91 21.55 -15.22
C LYS A 146 -6.48 21.86 -13.78
N TYR A 147 -6.16 20.83 -12.99
CA TYR A 147 -5.85 20.97 -11.55
C TYR A 147 -4.40 20.57 -11.22
N ARG A 148 -3.48 20.69 -12.19
CA ARG A 148 -2.06 20.33 -11.99
C ARG A 148 -1.41 21.13 -10.87
N TRP A 149 -1.84 22.38 -10.68
CA TRP A 149 -1.31 23.23 -9.61
C TRP A 149 -1.55 22.61 -8.22
N VAL A 150 -2.69 21.98 -7.97
CA VAL A 150 -2.98 21.28 -6.71
C VAL A 150 -2.00 20.12 -6.51
N GLY A 151 -1.73 19.37 -7.58
CA GLY A 151 -0.75 18.30 -7.57
C GLY A 151 0.68 18.80 -7.31
N TRP A 152 1.08 19.93 -7.91
CA TRP A 152 2.38 20.54 -7.65
C TRP A 152 2.52 21.04 -6.21
N VAL A 153 1.50 21.72 -5.67
CA VAL A 153 1.47 22.14 -4.27
C VAL A 153 1.58 20.93 -3.34
N GLY A 154 0.79 19.88 -3.57
CA GLY A 154 0.84 18.64 -2.80
C GLY A 154 2.20 17.96 -2.87
N PHE A 155 2.82 17.91 -4.05
CA PHE A 155 4.15 17.36 -4.26
C PHE A 155 5.23 18.15 -3.51
N SER A 156 5.29 19.48 -3.73
CA SER A 156 6.26 20.35 -3.08
C SER A 156 6.15 20.31 -1.56
N LEU A 157 4.93 20.33 -1.02
CA LEU A 157 4.69 20.20 0.41
C LEU A 157 5.17 18.85 0.96
N SER A 158 4.91 17.76 0.22
CA SER A 158 5.34 16.42 0.62
C SER A 158 6.86 16.30 0.64
N VAL A 159 7.54 16.82 -0.38
CA VAL A 159 9.01 16.81 -0.45
C VAL A 159 9.61 17.67 0.65
N LEU A 160 9.05 18.85 0.92
CA LEU A 160 9.48 19.71 2.02
C LEU A 160 9.37 18.97 3.37
N MET A 161 8.22 18.39 3.67
CA MET A 161 8.00 17.67 4.93
C MET A 161 8.88 16.41 5.03
N LEU A 162 9.13 15.73 3.90
CA LEU A 162 10.03 14.59 3.85
C LEU A 162 11.47 15.00 4.18
N LEU A 163 11.96 16.13 3.65
CA LEU A 163 13.28 16.67 3.99
C LEU A 163 13.37 17.10 5.45
N LEU A 164 12.35 17.81 5.95
CA LEU A 164 12.28 18.23 7.35
C LEU A 164 12.24 17.05 8.34
N SER A 165 11.69 15.90 7.93
CA SER A 165 11.68 14.68 8.74
C SER A 165 13.07 14.03 8.90
N GLN A 166 14.05 14.45 8.10
CA GLN A 166 15.42 13.89 8.06
C GLN A 166 15.45 12.35 7.92
N GLY A 167 14.42 11.76 7.32
CA GLY A 167 14.26 10.31 7.17
C GLY A 167 15.04 9.76 5.98
N LYS A 168 16.32 9.39 6.17
CA LYS A 168 17.19 8.85 5.10
C LYS A 168 16.57 7.67 4.35
N SER A 169 16.02 6.68 5.07
CA SER A 169 15.37 5.52 4.46
C SER A 169 14.15 5.91 3.63
N ALA A 170 13.35 6.89 4.07
CA ALA A 170 12.16 7.32 3.34
C ALA A 170 12.51 8.11 2.07
N LEU A 171 13.56 8.92 2.10
CA LEU A 171 14.12 9.59 0.93
C LEU A 171 14.61 8.59 -0.11
N LEU A 172 15.31 7.54 0.33
CA LEU A 172 15.74 6.47 -0.55
C LEU A 172 14.56 5.78 -1.23
N ILE A 173 13.53 5.39 -0.45
CA ILE A 173 12.33 4.77 -1.01
C ILE A 173 11.65 5.71 -2.01
N PHE A 174 11.56 7.00 -1.69
CA PHE A 174 11.03 8.00 -2.61
C PHE A 174 11.80 8.02 -3.95
N LEU A 175 13.13 8.01 -3.91
CA LEU A 175 13.97 7.95 -5.12
C LEU A 175 13.71 6.66 -5.92
N VAL A 176 13.67 5.50 -5.26
CA VAL A 176 13.36 4.22 -5.91
C VAL A 176 11.95 4.24 -6.52
N MET A 177 10.97 4.87 -5.88
CA MET A 177 9.62 4.98 -6.44
C MET A 177 9.52 5.92 -7.64
N ILE A 178 10.33 7.00 -7.69
CA ILE A 178 10.39 7.88 -8.85
C ILE A 178 10.89 7.13 -10.08
N THR A 179 11.87 6.23 -9.95
CA THR A 179 12.42 5.48 -11.10
C THR A 179 11.38 4.55 -11.75
N LEU A 180 10.32 4.19 -11.02
CA LEU A 180 9.21 3.38 -11.54
C LEU A 180 8.19 4.20 -12.34
N LEU A 181 8.08 5.51 -12.14
CA LEU A 181 7.06 6.35 -12.81
C LEU A 181 7.12 6.30 -14.35
N PRO A 182 8.31 6.35 -15.00
CA PRO A 182 8.40 6.31 -16.46
C PRO A 182 7.87 5.00 -17.06
N LEU A 183 7.80 3.92 -16.27
CA LEU A 183 7.34 2.60 -16.72
C LEU A 183 5.92 2.64 -17.28
N HIS A 184 5.05 3.52 -16.77
CA HIS A 184 3.70 3.70 -17.31
C HIS A 184 3.69 4.12 -18.79
N ASN A 185 4.64 4.96 -19.19
CA ASN A 185 4.70 5.53 -20.54
C ASN A 185 5.52 4.67 -21.51
N PHE A 186 6.56 3.98 -21.02
CA PHE A 186 7.44 3.16 -21.85
C PHE A 186 6.86 1.79 -22.21
N VAL A 187 6.04 1.22 -21.33
CA VAL A 187 5.49 -0.13 -21.53
C VAL A 187 4.28 -0.05 -22.47
N LYS A 188 4.55 0.05 -23.78
CA LYS A 188 3.52 0.09 -24.85
C LYS A 188 3.27 -1.25 -25.54
N GLN A 189 4.09 -2.26 -25.22
CA GLN A 189 4.15 -3.57 -25.85
C GLN A 189 2.90 -4.44 -25.65
N HIS A 190 2.88 -5.65 -26.20
CA HIS A 190 1.82 -6.64 -25.94
C HIS A 190 1.72 -7.00 -24.45
N TYR A 191 0.50 -7.23 -23.95
CA TYR A 191 0.19 -7.37 -22.52
C TYR A 191 1.07 -8.40 -21.77
N LYS A 192 1.48 -9.49 -22.42
CA LYS A 192 2.38 -10.50 -21.84
C LYS A 192 3.76 -9.92 -21.50
N LEU A 193 4.38 -9.22 -22.43
CA LEU A 193 5.67 -8.56 -22.20
C LEU A 193 5.53 -7.42 -21.18
N GLN A 194 4.41 -6.69 -21.20
CA GLN A 194 4.12 -5.68 -20.17
C GLN A 194 4.11 -6.29 -18.77
N THR A 195 3.44 -7.44 -18.61
CA THR A 195 3.36 -8.14 -17.33
C THR A 195 4.75 -8.52 -16.82
N VAL A 196 5.62 -9.06 -17.69
CA VAL A 196 7.00 -9.41 -17.34
C VAL A 196 7.79 -8.15 -16.92
N LEU A 197 7.70 -7.06 -17.68
CA LEU A 197 8.42 -5.82 -17.38
C LEU A 197 7.99 -5.23 -16.02
N TYR A 198 6.69 -5.21 -15.71
CA TYR A 198 6.21 -4.76 -14.40
C TYR A 198 6.70 -5.66 -13.26
N MET A 199 6.64 -7.00 -13.43
CA MET A 199 7.13 -7.94 -12.42
C MET A 199 8.63 -7.79 -12.16
N VAL A 200 9.43 -7.71 -13.21
CA VAL A 200 10.89 -7.52 -13.10
C VAL A 200 11.20 -6.17 -12.45
N SER A 201 10.49 -5.09 -12.83
CA SER A 201 10.71 -3.78 -12.21
C SER A 201 10.38 -3.74 -10.72
N ALA A 202 9.30 -4.42 -10.29
CA ALA A 202 8.95 -4.54 -8.89
C ALA A 202 10.00 -5.34 -8.11
N LEU A 203 10.47 -6.46 -8.67
CA LEU A 203 11.53 -7.26 -8.07
C LEU A 203 12.84 -6.47 -7.95
N LEU A 204 13.26 -5.80 -9.02
CA LEU A 204 14.46 -4.96 -9.02
C LEU A 204 14.36 -3.82 -8.01
N ALA A 205 13.20 -3.15 -7.91
CA ALA A 205 12.99 -2.10 -6.92
C ALA A 205 13.08 -2.64 -5.49
N PHE A 206 12.52 -3.82 -5.23
CA PHE A 206 12.58 -4.47 -3.92
C PHE A 206 14.02 -4.89 -3.56
N VAL A 207 14.71 -5.59 -4.46
CA VAL A 207 16.10 -6.02 -4.26
C VAL A 207 17.04 -4.83 -4.12
N ALA A 208 16.91 -3.80 -4.97
CA ALA A 208 17.71 -2.58 -4.86
C ALA A 208 17.48 -1.89 -3.51
N SER A 209 16.23 -1.86 -3.02
CA SER A 209 15.94 -1.28 -1.70
C SER A 209 16.60 -2.07 -0.57
N ILE A 210 16.59 -3.40 -0.63
CA ILE A 210 17.30 -4.26 0.33
C ILE A 210 18.80 -3.95 0.30
N VAL A 211 19.41 -4.01 -0.89
CA VAL A 211 20.85 -3.79 -1.06
C VAL A 211 21.25 -2.41 -0.55
N ILE A 212 20.53 -1.35 -0.95
CA ILE A 212 20.88 -0.01 -0.52
C ILE A 212 20.67 0.15 0.98
N LEU A 213 19.54 -0.32 1.55
CA LEU A 213 19.29 -0.21 2.99
C LEU A 213 20.31 -0.96 3.84
N TRP A 214 20.80 -2.12 3.39
CA TRP A 214 21.82 -2.89 4.10
C TRP A 214 23.21 -2.24 4.01
N ASN A 215 23.56 -1.67 2.85
CA ASN A 215 24.88 -1.08 2.62
C ASN A 215 25.00 0.38 3.09
N LEU A 216 23.90 1.01 3.52
CA LEU A 216 23.93 2.36 4.10
C LEU A 216 24.87 2.45 5.32
N GLU A 217 25.00 1.36 6.08
CA GLU A 217 25.94 1.26 7.21
C GLU A 217 27.39 1.33 6.72
N PHE A 218 27.79 0.44 5.82
CA PHE A 218 29.16 0.39 5.27
C PHE A 218 29.58 1.71 4.61
N ILE A 219 28.71 2.30 3.78
CA ILE A 219 29.03 3.54 3.03
C ILE A 219 29.15 4.76 3.98
N LEU A 220 28.34 4.83 5.04
CA LEU A 220 28.34 5.96 5.97
C LEU A 220 29.39 5.83 7.09
N VAL A 221 29.71 4.61 7.52
CA VAL A 221 30.74 4.34 8.54
C VAL A 221 32.14 4.65 7.97
N ASP A 222 32.44 4.25 6.73
CA ASP A 222 33.76 4.46 6.11
C ASP A 222 34.03 5.93 5.75
N ILE A 223 33.00 6.72 5.43
CA ILE A 223 33.15 8.12 5.00
C ILE A 223 33.06 9.10 6.17
N LEU A 224 32.29 8.78 7.22
CA LEU A 224 31.92 9.74 8.27
C LEU A 224 32.56 9.45 9.64
N GLY A 225 33.27 8.33 9.80
CA GLY A 225 33.98 7.97 11.04
C GLY A 225 33.08 7.89 12.28
N LYS A 226 31.76 7.85 12.09
CA LYS A 226 30.75 7.75 13.14
C LYS A 226 30.17 6.35 13.09
N ASP A 227 30.15 5.71 14.24
CA ASP A 227 29.54 4.40 14.49
C ASP A 227 28.03 4.47 14.19
N LEU A 228 27.69 4.30 12.92
CA LEU A 228 26.35 4.47 12.36
C LEU A 228 25.78 3.09 12.03
N GLN A 229 25.78 2.17 13.01
CA GLN A 229 25.16 0.86 12.87
C GLN A 229 23.64 0.98 12.66
N LEU A 230 23.14 1.32 11.47
CA LEU A 230 21.71 1.41 11.13
C LEU A 230 20.81 2.07 12.21
N ASN A 231 21.26 3.16 12.86
CA ASN A 231 20.60 3.79 14.03
C ASN A 231 20.36 2.83 15.24
N GLY A 232 21.24 1.85 15.46
CA GLY A 232 21.14 0.84 16.51
C GLY A 232 20.25 -0.37 16.20
N ARG A 233 19.84 -0.59 14.96
CA ARG A 233 18.88 -1.66 14.61
C ARG A 233 19.50 -3.04 14.45
N LEU A 234 20.74 -3.12 13.99
CA LEU A 234 21.40 -4.40 13.72
C LEU A 234 21.44 -5.30 14.98
N PRO A 235 21.79 -4.79 16.18
CA PRO A 235 21.73 -5.58 17.42
C PRO A 235 20.32 -6.06 17.80
N ILE A 236 19.27 -5.30 17.47
CA ILE A 236 17.88 -5.75 17.69
C ILE A 236 17.56 -6.90 16.73
N TRP A 237 17.94 -6.76 15.46
CA TRP A 237 17.61 -7.73 14.42
C TRP A 237 18.31 -9.07 14.64
N THR A 238 19.56 -9.08 15.09
CA THR A 238 20.27 -10.32 15.43
C THR A 238 19.55 -11.08 16.54
N LEU A 239 19.25 -10.41 17.66
CA LEU A 239 18.57 -11.03 18.80
C LEU A 239 17.13 -11.45 18.46
N VAL A 240 16.38 -10.62 17.73
CA VAL A 240 15.03 -10.96 17.27
C VAL A 240 15.05 -12.17 16.34
N PHE A 241 16.06 -12.28 15.46
CA PHE A 241 16.18 -13.43 14.57
C PHE A 241 16.38 -14.73 15.35
N ASP A 242 17.22 -14.72 16.38
CA ASP A 242 17.39 -15.87 17.29
C ASP A 242 16.06 -16.23 17.97
N LYS A 243 15.30 -15.23 18.42
CA LYS A 243 13.96 -15.46 19.01
C LYS A 243 12.93 -15.98 18.02
N ILE A 244 13.00 -15.58 16.74
CA ILE A 244 12.14 -16.14 15.69
C ILE A 244 12.46 -17.64 15.52
N LEU A 245 13.74 -18.03 15.55
CA LEU A 245 14.16 -19.42 15.40
C LEU A 245 13.74 -20.30 16.59
N GLU A 246 13.52 -19.74 17.78
CA GLU A 246 12.94 -20.46 18.93
C GLU A 246 11.46 -20.85 18.70
N ARG A 247 10.70 -20.06 17.93
CA ARG A 247 9.28 -20.32 17.61
C ARG A 247 8.95 -20.06 16.13
N PRO A 248 9.56 -20.80 15.19
CA PRO A 248 9.63 -20.42 13.79
C PRO A 248 8.29 -20.49 13.06
N TRP A 249 7.38 -21.39 13.46
CA TRP A 249 6.15 -21.63 12.69
C TRP A 249 5.01 -20.68 13.02
N LEU A 250 4.72 -20.49 14.32
CA LEU A 250 3.56 -19.75 14.82
C LEU A 250 3.93 -18.48 15.60
N GLY A 251 5.22 -18.24 15.85
CA GLY A 251 5.68 -17.09 16.63
C GLY A 251 5.19 -17.10 18.08
N TYR A 252 5.13 -15.91 18.66
CA TYR A 252 4.76 -15.66 20.07
C TYR A 252 3.30 -15.22 20.23
N GLY A 253 2.54 -15.18 19.14
CA GLY A 253 1.18 -14.66 19.12
C GLY A 253 1.15 -13.16 18.86
N PHE A 254 0.03 -12.68 18.32
CA PHE A 254 -0.16 -11.28 17.99
C PHE A 254 0.00 -10.39 19.23
N GLU A 255 0.87 -9.38 19.15
CA GLU A 255 1.35 -8.54 20.26
C GLU A 255 2.00 -9.27 21.46
N GLY A 256 2.17 -10.60 21.39
CA GLY A 256 2.64 -11.40 22.53
C GLY A 256 4.13 -11.28 22.81
N PHE A 257 4.96 -11.03 21.80
CA PHE A 257 6.41 -11.12 21.91
C PHE A 257 7.02 -10.10 22.88
N TRP A 258 6.77 -8.80 22.67
CA TRP A 258 7.40 -7.72 23.44
C TRP A 258 6.95 -7.63 24.90
N SER A 259 5.92 -8.39 25.28
CA SER A 259 5.45 -8.55 26.66
C SER A 259 5.82 -9.90 27.28
N SER A 260 6.60 -10.72 26.58
CA SER A 260 7.10 -12.01 27.07
C SER A 260 8.53 -11.90 27.59
N ASP A 261 8.98 -12.90 28.35
CA ASP A 261 10.38 -13.00 28.81
C ASP A 261 11.38 -12.95 27.64
N ALA A 262 11.01 -13.55 26.50
CA ALA A 262 11.82 -13.50 25.29
C ALA A 262 11.95 -12.06 24.77
N GLY A 263 10.85 -11.29 24.74
CA GLY A 263 10.88 -9.88 24.36
C GLY A 263 11.69 -9.02 25.34
N TYR A 264 11.52 -9.24 26.65
CA TYR A 264 12.28 -8.53 27.67
C TYR A 264 13.79 -8.81 27.57
N SER A 265 14.20 -10.03 27.20
CA SER A 265 15.62 -10.34 26.98
C SER A 265 16.23 -9.50 25.86
N VAL A 266 15.47 -9.24 24.77
CA VAL A 266 15.91 -8.39 23.66
C VAL A 266 15.94 -6.93 24.08
N ILE A 267 14.89 -6.45 24.78
CA ILE A 267 14.81 -5.06 25.25
C ILE A 267 16.00 -4.73 26.15
N ASN A 268 16.28 -5.59 27.13
CA ASN A 268 17.34 -5.37 28.12
C ASN A 268 18.76 -5.49 27.52
N SER A 269 18.91 -6.21 26.41
CA SER A 269 20.20 -6.40 25.74
C SER A 269 20.48 -5.38 24.63
N THR A 270 19.60 -4.38 24.46
CA THR A 270 19.71 -3.38 23.39
C THR A 270 19.45 -1.98 23.93
N TRP A 271 19.60 -0.96 23.08
CA TRP A 271 19.31 0.42 23.44
C TRP A 271 17.83 0.67 23.81
N LEU A 272 16.93 -0.29 23.50
CA LEU A 272 15.52 -0.23 23.89
C LEU A 272 15.33 -0.17 25.42
N ALA A 273 16.28 -0.68 26.21
CA ALA A 273 16.26 -0.59 27.68
C ALA A 273 16.15 0.85 28.21
N HIS A 274 16.59 1.86 27.44
CA HIS A 274 16.67 3.25 27.86
C HIS A 274 15.41 4.07 27.51
N GLY A 275 14.23 3.43 27.46
CA GLY A 275 12.94 4.09 27.24
C GLY A 275 12.29 3.80 25.88
N GLY A 276 12.72 2.75 25.17
CA GLY A 276 12.08 2.28 23.95
C GLY A 276 10.94 1.30 24.24
N TYR A 277 9.78 1.49 23.60
CA TYR A 277 8.79 0.42 23.48
C TYR A 277 9.34 -0.67 22.55
N GLY A 278 9.15 -1.94 22.90
CA GLY A 278 9.61 -3.07 22.10
C GLY A 278 9.07 -3.02 20.67
N ASN A 279 9.96 -2.95 19.68
CA ASN A 279 9.61 -3.01 18.26
C ASN A 279 10.81 -3.44 17.41
N ALA A 280 10.60 -4.30 16.41
CA ALA A 280 11.69 -4.76 15.55
C ALA A 280 12.15 -3.73 14.52
N HIS A 281 11.43 -2.61 14.36
CA HIS A 281 11.64 -1.58 13.33
C HIS A 281 11.68 -2.13 11.89
N SER A 282 11.05 -3.28 11.69
CA SER A 282 10.83 -3.93 10.41
C SER A 282 9.52 -4.70 10.49
N GLY A 283 8.57 -4.38 9.62
CA GLY A 283 7.27 -5.03 9.59
C GLY A 283 7.36 -6.53 9.30
N TYR A 284 8.38 -6.97 8.57
CA TYR A 284 8.64 -8.40 8.30
C TYR A 284 9.13 -9.13 9.55
N LEU A 285 10.11 -8.58 10.28
CA LEU A 285 10.58 -9.21 11.52
C LEU A 285 9.47 -9.21 12.59
N GLU A 286 8.70 -8.12 12.67
CA GLU A 286 7.57 -8.02 13.58
C GLU A 286 6.49 -9.07 13.25
N LEU A 287 6.16 -9.25 11.96
CA LEU A 287 5.21 -10.27 11.53
C LEU A 287 5.71 -11.70 11.82
N ALA A 288 7.01 -11.95 11.64
CA ALA A 288 7.63 -13.23 11.96
C ALA A 288 7.63 -13.51 13.48
N LEU A 289 7.88 -12.51 14.32
CA LEU A 289 7.75 -12.63 15.77
C LEU A 289 6.30 -12.93 16.19
N GLN A 290 5.33 -12.28 15.56
CA GLN A 290 3.92 -12.43 15.91
C GLN A 290 3.34 -13.78 15.45
N LEU A 291 3.57 -14.15 14.19
CA LEU A 291 2.88 -15.25 13.50
C LEU A 291 3.80 -16.27 12.84
N GLY A 292 5.12 -16.16 13.04
CA GLY A 292 6.11 -17.06 12.46
C GLY A 292 6.16 -17.04 10.93
N PHE A 293 6.80 -18.07 10.38
CA PHE A 293 6.89 -18.33 8.96
C PHE A 293 5.53 -18.59 8.32
N LEU A 294 4.53 -19.06 9.08
CA LEU A 294 3.17 -19.16 8.57
C LEU A 294 2.61 -17.77 8.21
N GLY A 295 2.77 -16.79 9.10
CA GLY A 295 2.36 -15.40 8.85
C GLY A 295 3.11 -14.79 7.66
N ILE A 296 4.42 -14.96 7.60
CA ILE A 296 5.25 -14.48 6.48
C ILE A 296 4.81 -15.11 5.16
N PHE A 297 4.63 -16.43 5.12
CA PHE A 297 4.22 -17.15 3.93
C PHE A 297 2.86 -16.65 3.42
N LEU A 298 1.86 -16.54 4.29
CA LEU A 298 0.52 -16.06 3.93
C LEU A 298 0.55 -14.61 3.43
N PHE A 299 1.35 -13.75 4.07
CA PHE A 299 1.55 -12.39 3.63
C PHE A 299 2.22 -12.29 2.25
N VAL A 300 3.34 -12.98 2.05
CA VAL A 300 4.06 -12.99 0.78
C VAL A 300 3.18 -13.56 -0.33
N LEU A 301 2.45 -14.64 -0.07
CA LEU A 301 1.50 -15.21 -1.02
C LEU A 301 0.39 -14.20 -1.40
N SER A 302 -0.21 -13.54 -0.41
CA SER A 302 -1.20 -12.47 -0.63
C SER A 302 -0.62 -11.33 -1.47
N LEU A 303 0.57 -10.85 -1.13
CA LEU A 303 1.27 -9.77 -1.84
C LEU A 303 1.58 -10.15 -3.29
N CYS A 304 2.12 -11.35 -3.53
CA CYS A 304 2.42 -11.85 -4.89
C CYS A 304 1.14 -11.97 -5.73
N ILE A 305 0.06 -12.49 -5.16
CA ILE A 305 -1.24 -12.59 -5.83
C ILE A 305 -1.80 -11.20 -6.15
N ALA A 306 -1.75 -10.27 -5.20
CA ALA A 306 -2.20 -8.89 -5.39
C ALA A 306 -1.39 -8.16 -6.47
N LEU A 307 -0.06 -8.29 -6.45
CA LEU A 307 0.83 -7.74 -7.49
C LEU A 307 0.50 -8.34 -8.86
N PHE A 308 0.43 -9.66 -8.96
CA PHE A 308 0.12 -10.34 -10.22
C PHE A 308 -1.24 -9.92 -10.79
N LYS A 309 -2.30 -9.94 -9.98
CA LYS A 309 -3.64 -9.50 -10.38
C LYS A 309 -3.64 -8.03 -10.82
N THR A 310 -2.96 -7.16 -10.07
CA THR A 310 -2.85 -5.72 -10.40
C THR A 310 -2.13 -5.52 -11.72
N ILE A 311 -1.02 -6.21 -11.94
CA ILE A 311 -0.21 -6.12 -13.16
C ILE A 311 -0.98 -6.66 -14.37
N GLN A 312 -1.73 -7.76 -14.21
CA GLN A 312 -2.61 -8.26 -15.27
C GLN A 312 -3.66 -7.21 -15.66
N VAL A 313 -4.36 -6.64 -14.68
CA VAL A 313 -5.39 -5.62 -14.93
C VAL A 313 -4.76 -4.35 -15.54
N LEU A 314 -3.60 -3.93 -15.06
CA LEU A 314 -2.85 -2.80 -15.59
C LEU A 314 -2.40 -3.03 -17.03
N SER A 315 -1.86 -4.21 -17.35
CA SER A 315 -1.36 -4.54 -18.69
C SER A 315 -2.48 -4.60 -19.74
N VAL A 316 -3.70 -4.93 -19.31
CA VAL A 316 -4.89 -5.00 -20.18
C VAL A 316 -5.52 -3.61 -20.34
N THR A 317 -5.71 -2.89 -19.24
CA THR A 317 -6.47 -1.63 -19.24
C THR A 317 -5.62 -0.41 -19.55
N LYS A 318 -4.32 -0.45 -19.24
CA LYS A 318 -3.35 0.64 -19.37
C LYS A 318 -3.75 1.93 -18.66
N LYS A 319 -4.67 1.85 -17.69
CA LYS A 319 -5.16 3.03 -16.96
C LYS A 319 -4.20 3.38 -15.82
N LEU A 320 -3.96 4.67 -15.65
CA LEU A 320 -3.19 5.22 -14.52
C LEU A 320 -3.76 4.79 -13.15
N GLU A 321 -5.07 4.55 -13.12
CA GLU A 321 -5.81 4.08 -11.94
C GLU A 321 -5.36 2.69 -11.43
N PHE A 322 -4.81 1.84 -12.28
CA PHE A 322 -4.22 0.57 -11.83
C PHE A 322 -2.70 0.68 -11.67
N PHE A 323 -2.10 1.71 -12.26
CA PHE A 323 -0.68 1.99 -12.09
C PHE A 323 -0.39 2.53 -10.69
N TRP A 324 -1.25 3.37 -10.11
CA TRP A 324 -1.09 3.78 -8.70
C TRP A 324 -1.18 2.58 -7.76
N MET A 325 -2.10 1.63 -8.02
CA MET A 325 -2.24 0.41 -7.22
C MET A 325 -0.96 -0.43 -7.27
N PHE A 326 -0.36 -0.56 -8.46
CA PHE A 326 0.94 -1.22 -8.63
C PHE A 326 2.03 -0.52 -7.83
N LEU A 327 2.20 0.79 -8.01
CA LEU A 327 3.21 1.57 -7.27
C LEU A 327 3.01 1.49 -5.76
N TYR A 328 1.76 1.52 -5.32
CA TYR A 328 1.41 1.42 -3.91
C TYR A 328 1.76 0.04 -3.32
N LEU A 329 1.53 -1.07 -4.04
CA LEU A 329 1.96 -2.41 -3.58
C LEU A 329 3.48 -2.53 -3.49
N VAL A 330 4.22 -1.96 -4.45
CA VAL A 330 5.70 -1.93 -4.40
C VAL A 330 6.17 -1.05 -3.23
N PHE A 331 5.59 0.13 -3.05
CA PHE A 331 5.82 1.00 -1.90
C PHE A 331 5.57 0.27 -0.58
N PHE A 332 4.42 -0.40 -0.43
CA PHE A 332 4.05 -1.18 0.74
C PHE A 332 5.10 -2.26 1.06
N SER A 333 5.57 -2.96 0.03
CA SER A 333 6.57 -4.02 0.17
C SER A 333 7.88 -3.48 0.72
N ILE A 334 8.33 -2.33 0.21
CA ILE A 334 9.63 -1.75 0.55
C ILE A 334 9.59 -1.00 1.90
N VAL A 335 8.52 -0.24 2.17
CA VAL A 335 8.40 0.54 3.42
C VAL A 335 8.39 -0.35 4.67
N ASN A 336 7.84 -1.56 4.53
CA ASN A 336 7.83 -2.57 5.59
C ASN A 336 9.19 -3.18 5.91
N LEU A 337 10.23 -2.96 5.09
CA LEU A 337 11.59 -3.41 5.41
C LEU A 337 12.18 -2.65 6.61
N SER A 338 11.89 -1.36 6.75
CA SER A 338 12.71 -0.47 7.60
C SER A 338 11.97 0.72 8.23
N LEU A 339 10.78 1.10 7.76
CA LEU A 339 10.05 2.27 8.28
C LEU A 339 8.81 1.90 9.06
N ASP A 340 8.10 0.85 8.63
CA ASP A 340 6.87 0.43 9.30
C ASP A 340 7.17 -0.41 10.53
N PRO A 341 6.48 -0.13 11.66
CA PRO A 341 6.66 -0.89 12.88
C PRO A 341 6.00 -2.28 12.84
N SER A 342 5.02 -2.49 11.94
CA SER A 342 4.31 -3.77 11.74
C SER A 342 3.59 -3.76 10.38
N ILE A 343 3.51 -4.91 9.72
CA ILE A 343 2.68 -5.11 8.52
C ILE A 343 1.18 -5.07 8.90
N LEU A 344 0.83 -5.77 9.99
CA LEU A 344 -0.53 -5.82 10.53
C LEU A 344 -0.69 -4.69 11.55
N ALA A 345 -0.91 -3.47 11.06
CA ALA A 345 -0.99 -2.26 11.87
C ALA A 345 -2.37 -1.57 11.78
N GLU A 346 -2.72 -0.82 12.84
CA GLU A 346 -3.82 0.15 12.81
C GLU A 346 -3.38 1.41 12.04
N ASP A 347 -3.21 1.30 10.72
CA ASP A 347 -2.89 2.48 9.92
C ASP A 347 -3.48 2.47 8.50
N ILE A 348 -3.33 3.62 7.85
CA ILE A 348 -3.74 3.81 6.46
C ILE A 348 -2.94 2.92 5.51
N VAL A 349 -1.72 2.53 5.87
CA VAL A 349 -0.86 1.70 5.03
C VAL A 349 -1.45 0.30 4.95
N TRP A 350 -1.78 -0.36 6.06
CA TRP A 350 -2.48 -1.66 6.01
C TRP A 350 -3.86 -1.57 5.34
N THR A 351 -4.63 -0.53 5.65
CA THR A 351 -5.98 -0.33 5.07
C THR A 351 -5.94 -0.25 3.53
N LEU A 352 -4.97 0.48 2.98
CA LEU A 352 -4.82 0.62 1.53
C LEU A 352 -4.30 -0.67 0.86
N TYR A 353 -3.52 -1.48 1.57
CA TYR A 353 -3.08 -2.79 1.09
C TYR A 353 -4.28 -3.71 0.88
N VAL A 354 -5.13 -3.82 1.90
CA VAL A 354 -6.37 -4.61 1.81
C VAL A 354 -7.28 -4.09 0.70
N SER A 355 -7.49 -2.77 0.62
CA SER A 355 -8.30 -2.16 -0.45
C SER A 355 -7.75 -2.47 -1.84
N THR A 356 -6.43 -2.37 -2.02
CA THR A 356 -5.77 -2.57 -3.32
C THR A 356 -5.82 -4.04 -3.74
N ALA A 357 -5.47 -4.96 -2.83
CA ALA A 357 -5.49 -6.41 -3.08
C ALA A 357 -6.89 -6.89 -3.49
N LEU A 358 -7.92 -6.50 -2.72
CA LEU A 358 -9.29 -6.89 -2.98
C LEU A 358 -9.85 -6.22 -4.25
N SER A 359 -9.55 -4.95 -4.50
CA SER A 359 -9.94 -4.26 -5.74
C SER A 359 -9.33 -4.96 -6.95
N ALA A 360 -8.01 -5.23 -6.93
CA ALA A 360 -7.33 -5.93 -8.01
C ALA A 360 -7.95 -7.31 -8.28
N ALA A 361 -8.28 -8.07 -7.24
CA ALA A 361 -8.93 -9.38 -7.38
C ALA A 361 -10.33 -9.29 -8.00
N VAL A 362 -11.13 -8.28 -7.63
CA VAL A 362 -12.45 -8.05 -8.22
C VAL A 362 -12.32 -7.71 -9.71
N TYR A 363 -11.44 -6.77 -10.08
CA TYR A 363 -11.27 -6.38 -11.48
C TYR A 363 -10.67 -7.50 -12.33
N GLN A 364 -9.70 -8.25 -11.81
CA GLN A 364 -9.13 -9.39 -12.50
C GLN A 364 -10.20 -10.46 -12.78
N SER A 365 -11.04 -10.77 -11.80
CA SER A 365 -12.11 -11.76 -12.00
C SER A 365 -13.12 -11.34 -13.08
N ARG A 366 -13.35 -10.03 -13.26
CA ARG A 366 -14.20 -9.50 -14.33
C ARG A 366 -13.56 -9.65 -15.71
N ILE A 367 -12.24 -9.45 -15.80
CA ILE A 367 -11.48 -9.64 -17.05
C ILE A 367 -11.50 -11.11 -17.45
N VAL A 368 -11.23 -12.03 -16.52
CA VAL A 368 -11.23 -13.48 -16.78
C VAL A 368 -12.60 -13.97 -17.25
N LYS A 369 -13.69 -13.48 -16.64
CA LYS A 369 -15.07 -13.82 -17.05
C LYS A 369 -15.49 -13.22 -18.39
N ASN A 370 -14.83 -12.15 -18.84
CA ASN A 370 -15.16 -11.43 -20.07
C ASN A 370 -13.94 -11.37 -20.99
N PRO A 371 -13.49 -12.51 -21.55
CA PRO A 371 -12.26 -12.57 -22.35
C PRO A 371 -12.33 -11.74 -23.64
N HIS A 372 -13.52 -11.36 -24.10
CA HIS A 372 -13.66 -10.38 -25.19
C HIS A 372 -13.01 -9.03 -24.86
N LEU A 373 -12.92 -8.64 -23.58
CA LEU A 373 -12.19 -7.44 -23.13
C LEU A 373 -10.67 -7.57 -23.33
N LEU A 374 -10.13 -8.78 -23.41
CA LEU A 374 -8.73 -9.06 -23.77
C LEU A 374 -8.52 -9.05 -25.30
N GLY A 375 -9.60 -9.12 -26.08
CA GLY A 375 -9.59 -9.43 -27.53
C GLY A 375 -9.98 -8.30 -28.47
N VAL A 376 -10.55 -7.17 -28.02
CA VAL A 376 -10.89 -6.04 -28.92
C VAL A 376 -9.67 -5.15 -29.18
N ARG A 377 -8.70 -5.73 -29.89
CA ARG A 377 -7.88 -5.02 -30.90
C ARG A 377 -7.29 -5.97 -31.96
N LYS A 378 -8.00 -7.05 -32.29
CA LYS A 378 -7.73 -7.84 -33.51
C LYS A 378 -8.92 -7.71 -34.46
N GLN A 379 -8.83 -6.71 -35.35
CA GLN A 379 -9.32 -6.66 -36.74
C GLN A 379 -9.65 -5.20 -37.13
N GLY A 380 -8.61 -4.51 -37.57
CA GLY A 380 -8.70 -3.31 -38.42
C GLY A 380 -7.85 -3.48 -39.68
N VAL A 381 -7.62 -4.72 -40.11
CA VAL A 381 -6.97 -5.10 -41.36
C VAL A 381 -7.65 -6.39 -41.80
N GLY A 382 -8.29 -6.37 -42.98
CA GLY A 382 -8.88 -7.57 -43.58
C GLY A 382 -10.40 -7.60 -43.73
N SER A 383 -11.02 -6.52 -44.20
CA SER A 383 -12.32 -6.62 -44.88
C SER A 383 -12.41 -5.56 -45.98
N ARG A 384 -11.47 -5.62 -46.93
CA ARG A 384 -11.48 -4.81 -48.16
C ARG A 384 -11.71 -5.62 -49.45
N GLU A 385 -11.96 -6.93 -49.39
CA GLU A 385 -12.02 -7.77 -50.60
C GLU A 385 -13.33 -8.56 -50.83
N HIS A 386 -14.39 -8.31 -50.07
CA HIS A 386 -15.72 -8.91 -50.35
C HIS A 386 -16.83 -7.90 -50.60
N ARG A 387 -16.49 -6.72 -51.13
CA ARG A 387 -17.48 -5.70 -51.51
C ARG A 387 -17.41 -5.24 -52.97
N SER A 388 -16.72 -5.98 -53.84
CA SER A 388 -16.57 -5.65 -55.27
C SER A 388 -17.41 -6.50 -56.24
N GLN A 389 -18.18 -7.49 -55.80
CA GLN A 389 -18.96 -8.35 -56.72
C GLN A 389 -20.49 -8.22 -56.67
N ASN A 390 -21.07 -7.39 -55.81
CA ASN A 390 -22.54 -7.21 -55.75
C ASN A 390 -23.02 -5.80 -56.10
N ARG A 391 -22.28 -5.08 -56.95
CA ARG A 391 -22.62 -3.72 -57.39
C ARG A 391 -23.12 -3.69 -58.84
N LYS A 392 -24.02 -4.60 -59.20
CA LYS A 392 -24.86 -4.53 -60.41
C LYS A 392 -26.21 -5.18 -60.16
N GLU A 393 -26.97 -4.69 -59.19
CA GLU A 393 -28.43 -4.75 -59.25
C GLU A 393 -29.04 -3.86 -58.16
N VAL A 394 -30.21 -3.31 -58.46
CA VAL A 394 -31.02 -2.42 -57.62
C VAL A 394 -30.58 -0.94 -57.61
N ARG A 395 -30.79 -0.31 -58.77
CA ARG A 395 -31.28 1.07 -58.85
C ARG A 395 -32.65 1.14 -58.17
N GLY A 396 -32.81 2.01 -57.18
CA GLY A 396 -34.13 2.52 -56.78
C GLY A 396 -34.44 2.46 -55.29
N LYS A 397 -33.95 3.43 -54.53
CA LYS A 397 -34.75 4.33 -53.67
C LYS A 397 -33.85 5.23 -52.83
N LYS A 398 -34.07 6.55 -52.97
CA LYS A 398 -33.57 7.60 -52.09
C LYS A 398 -34.24 7.46 -50.71
N SER A 399 -33.48 7.59 -49.62
CA SER A 399 -33.88 8.38 -48.43
C SER A 399 -32.75 8.45 -47.39
N CYS A 400 -32.34 9.68 -47.10
CA CYS A 400 -31.69 10.28 -45.91
C CYS A 400 -30.91 9.42 -44.90
N VAL A 401 -29.63 9.76 -44.75
CA VAL A 401 -28.82 9.61 -43.50
C VAL A 401 -29.23 10.73 -42.53
N PRO A 402 -29.26 10.47 -41.21
CA PRO A 402 -28.26 11.12 -40.36
C PRO A 402 -27.59 10.19 -39.36
N ASP A 403 -26.37 10.61 -39.01
CA ASP A 403 -25.46 10.12 -37.99
C ASP A 403 -26.09 9.64 -36.67
N CYS A 404 -25.56 8.54 -36.14
CA CYS A 404 -25.61 8.26 -34.70
C CYS A 404 -24.19 8.02 -34.18
N TYR A 405 -23.64 9.11 -33.66
CA TYR A 405 -22.48 9.19 -32.78
C TYR A 405 -22.59 8.23 -31.58
N GLU A 406 -21.43 7.68 -31.24
CA GLU A 406 -20.93 7.29 -29.91
C GLU A 406 -21.96 7.23 -28.76
N LYS A 407 -22.32 6.01 -28.35
CA LYS A 407 -22.74 5.75 -26.97
C LYS A 407 -21.57 5.16 -26.18
N PRO A 408 -20.99 5.87 -25.20
CA PRO A 408 -20.00 5.29 -24.31
C PRO A 408 -20.65 4.25 -23.40
N CYS A 409 -19.99 3.10 -23.31
CA CYS A 409 -20.36 1.93 -22.53
C CYS A 409 -20.57 2.29 -21.04
N LYS A 410 -21.80 2.19 -20.54
CA LYS A 410 -22.16 2.28 -19.10
C LYS A 410 -21.73 1.00 -18.34
N LEU A 411 -20.43 0.69 -18.32
CA LEU A 411 -19.90 -0.49 -17.63
C LEU A 411 -19.12 -0.19 -16.34
N PHE A 412 -19.10 1.08 -15.90
CA PHE A 412 -18.24 1.56 -14.79
C PHE A 412 -18.97 2.38 -13.71
N GLN A 413 -20.30 2.31 -13.60
CA GLN A 413 -21.04 2.93 -12.49
C GLN A 413 -21.45 1.92 -11.42
#